data_AF-A0A1J0TTB3-F1
#
_entry.id   AF-A0A1J0TTB3-F1
#
_cell.length_a   1.000
_cell.length_b   1.000
_cell.length_c   1.000
_cell.angle_alpha   90.00
_cell.angle_beta   90.00
_cell.angle_gamma   90.00
#
_symmetry.space_group_name_H-M   'P 1'
#
loop_
_entity.id
_entity.type
_entity.pdbx_description
1 polymer ?
#
loop_
_entity_poly.entity_id
_entity_poly.type
_entity_poly.pdbx_seq_one_letter_code
_entity_poly.pdbx_strand_id
1 'polypeptide(L)'
;MLVDRENYWLNSEYTSWITDPDDPEVKHERLRRKRLGIKPPPAPLLPPVAMRPPDLAEMRRSQYDTALAEYSTATSPVRTGGGGDIKAGSVRELLQILDARDRAR
;
A
#
# COMPACT_ATOMS: atom_id res chain seq x y z
N MET A 1 -22.14 4.39 8.89
CA MET A 1 -20.68 4.31 8.69
C MET A 1 -20.04 5.69 8.44
N LEU A 2 -20.74 6.79 8.74
CA LEU A 2 -20.19 8.14 8.55
C LEU A 2 -19.14 8.46 9.62
N VAL A 3 -19.50 8.27 10.89
CA VAL A 3 -18.60 8.50 12.03
C VAL A 3 -17.29 7.72 11.93
N ASP A 4 -17.33 6.45 11.50
CA ASP A 4 -16.11 5.64 11.35
C ASP A 4 -15.18 6.21 10.26
N ARG A 5 -15.78 6.70 9.16
CA ARG A 5 -15.05 7.33 8.06
C ARG A 5 -14.48 8.68 8.46
N GLU A 6 -15.26 9.51 9.14
CA GLU A 6 -14.82 10.83 9.62
C GLU A 6 -13.68 10.69 10.63
N ASN A 7 -13.79 9.73 11.56
CA ASN A 7 -12.71 9.43 12.49
C ASN A 7 -11.43 8.98 11.76
N TYR A 8 -11.55 8.10 10.77
CA TYR A 8 -10.39 7.70 9.97
C TYR A 8 -9.78 8.88 9.21
N TRP A 9 -10.63 9.69 8.55
CA TRP A 9 -10.18 10.85 7.78
C TRP A 9 -9.47 11.86 8.67
N LEU A 10 -10.07 12.24 9.81
CA LEU A 10 -9.50 13.19 10.75
C LEU A 10 -8.13 12.72 11.27
N ASN A 11 -8.03 11.45 11.70
CA ASN A 11 -6.76 10.91 12.18
C ASN A 11 -5.70 10.85 11.06
N SER A 12 -6.10 10.54 9.82
CA SER A 12 -5.19 10.48 8.68
C SER A 12 -4.66 11.87 8.31
N GLU A 13 -5.54 12.88 8.23
CA GLU A 13 -5.19 14.27 7.96
C GLU A 13 -4.29 14.83 9.07
N TYR A 14 -4.70 14.66 10.33
CA TYR A 14 -3.91 15.12 11.46
C TYR A 14 -2.50 14.51 11.45
N THR A 15 -2.39 13.20 11.22
CA THR A 15 -1.08 12.53 11.06
C THR A 15 -0.27 13.18 9.94
N SER A 16 -0.89 13.48 8.80
CA SER A 16 -0.19 14.11 7.67
C SER A 16 0.32 15.52 8.00
N TRP A 17 -0.38 16.27 8.85
CA TRP A 17 0.01 17.63 9.25
C TRP A 17 1.15 17.65 10.25
N ILE A 18 1.22 16.65 11.14
CA ILE A 18 2.25 16.60 12.19
C ILE A 18 3.47 15.74 11.82
N THR A 19 3.37 14.91 10.78
CA THR A 19 4.49 14.08 10.33
C THR A 19 5.52 14.97 9.63
N ASP A 20 6.74 15.00 10.15
CA ASP A 20 7.86 15.66 9.48
C ASP A 20 8.15 14.92 8.14
N PRO A 21 8.04 15.60 6.99
CA PRO A 21 8.32 14.97 5.69
C PRO A 21 9.77 14.50 5.55
N ASP A 22 10.69 15.07 6.33
CA ASP A 22 12.11 14.75 6.28
C ASP A 22 12.61 13.73 7.30
N ASP A 23 11.71 13.24 8.16
CA ASP A 23 12.03 12.23 9.18
C ASP A 23 12.68 10.97 8.54
N PRO A 24 13.93 10.64 8.91
CA PRO A 24 14.62 9.48 8.38
C PRO A 24 13.93 8.17 8.75
N GLU A 25 13.29 8.06 9.92
CA GLU A 25 12.63 6.84 10.37
C GLU A 25 11.43 6.50 9.48
N VAL A 26 10.61 7.50 9.15
CA VAL A 26 9.46 7.35 8.24
C VAL A 26 9.92 6.92 6.85
N LYS A 27 11.04 7.49 6.35
CA LYS A 27 11.64 7.09 5.06
C LYS A 27 12.16 5.64 5.12
N HIS A 28 12.84 5.25 6.20
CA HIS A 28 13.37 3.90 6.40
C HIS A 28 12.25 2.85 6.45
N GLU A 29 11.17 3.11 7.18
CA GLU A 29 10.05 2.17 7.29
C GLU A 29 9.30 2.04 5.95
N ARG A 30 9.09 3.14 5.21
CA ARG A 30 8.52 3.08 3.85
C ARG A 30 9.39 2.24 2.90
N LEU A 31 10.71 2.41 2.95
CA LEU A 31 11.64 1.61 2.16
C LEU A 31 11.63 0.14 2.57
N ARG A 32 11.58 -0.15 3.88
CA ARG A 32 11.47 -1.52 4.40
C ARG A 32 10.20 -2.20 3.90
N ARG A 33 9.04 -1.55 4.00
CA ARG A 33 7.76 -2.09 3.48
C ARG A 33 7.81 -2.33 1.97
N LYS A 34 8.39 -1.40 1.22
CA LYS A 34 8.59 -1.56 -0.23
C LYS A 34 9.51 -2.74 -0.56
N ARG A 35 10.59 -2.94 0.19
CA ARG A 35 11.51 -4.10 0.04
C ARG A 35 10.82 -5.42 0.37
N LEU A 36 9.97 -5.44 1.40
CA LEU A 36 9.18 -6.61 1.79
C LEU A 36 7.98 -6.85 0.86
N GLY A 37 7.75 -5.99 -0.13
CA GLY A 37 6.60 -6.09 -1.04
C GLY A 37 5.26 -5.97 -0.32
N ILE A 38 5.23 -5.37 0.88
CA ILE A 38 4.00 -5.18 1.65
C ILE A 38 3.23 -4.04 0.99
N LYS A 39 2.11 -4.38 0.34
CA LYS A 39 1.20 -3.41 -0.24
C LYS A 39 0.13 -3.06 0.78
N PRO A 40 -0.26 -1.77 0.87
CA PRO A 40 -1.43 -1.41 1.65
C PRO A 40 -2.69 -2.10 1.07
N PRO A 41 -3.73 -2.30 1.89
CA PRO A 41 -5.01 -2.79 1.41
C PRO A 41 -5.60 -1.84 0.34
N PRO A 42 -6.42 -2.37 -0.60
CA PRO A 42 -6.98 -1.58 -1.69
C PRO A 42 -8.00 -0.52 -1.22
N ALA A 43 -8.63 -0.74 -0.07
CA ALA A 43 -9.51 0.20 0.60
C ALA A 43 -9.06 0.38 2.06
N PRO A 44 -9.26 1.56 2.66
CA PRO A 44 -8.91 1.77 4.05
C PRO A 44 -9.77 0.89 4.95
N LEU A 45 -9.11 0.20 5.89
CA LEU A 45 -9.79 -0.54 6.94
C LEU A 45 -10.26 0.46 8.00
N LEU A 46 -11.58 0.61 8.13
CA LEU A 46 -12.19 1.59 9.04
C LEU A 46 -12.54 0.91 10.37
N PRO A 47 -11.94 1.33 11.50
CA PRO A 47 -12.29 0.78 12.79
C PRO A 47 -13.71 1.21 13.20
N PRO A 48 -14.55 0.30 13.74
CA PRO A 48 -15.91 0.64 14.14
C PRO A 48 -15.91 1.40 15.47
N VAL A 49 -15.91 2.73 15.39
CA VAL A 49 -15.88 3.62 16.56
C VAL A 49 -17.24 4.17 16.94
N ALA A 50 -18.21 4.16 16.02
CA ALA A 50 -19.54 4.71 16.31
C ALA A 50 -20.27 3.92 17.43
N MET A 51 -21.05 4.63 18.24
CA MET A 51 -21.93 4.00 19.24
C MET A 51 -23.05 3.24 18.54
N ARG A 52 -23.27 1.97 18.94
CA ARG A 52 -24.25 1.05 18.35
C ARG A 52 -24.81 0.11 19.42
N PRO A 53 -25.95 -0.55 19.18
CA PRO A 53 -26.36 -1.70 19.98
C PRO A 53 -25.25 -2.77 20.04
N PRO A 54 -25.13 -3.51 21.16
CA PRO A 54 -24.01 -4.39 21.43
C PRO A 54 -23.81 -5.44 20.33
N ASP A 55 -24.88 -6.12 19.91
CA ASP A 55 -24.83 -7.16 18.88
C ASP A 55 -24.25 -6.65 17.54
N LEU A 56 -24.64 -5.44 17.14
CA LEU A 56 -24.12 -4.81 15.92
C LEU A 56 -22.69 -4.32 16.10
N ALA A 57 -22.32 -3.84 17.29
CA ALA A 57 -20.95 -3.42 17.57
C ALA A 57 -19.99 -4.62 17.51
N GLU A 58 -20.37 -5.76 18.10
CA GLU A 58 -19.60 -7.00 18.08
C GLU A 58 -19.44 -7.54 16.65
N MET A 59 -20.53 -7.60 15.88
CA MET A 59 -20.48 -8.01 14.48
C MET A 59 -19.52 -7.13 13.66
N ARG A 60 -19.54 -5.81 13.85
CA ARG A 60 -18.62 -4.90 13.15
C ARG A 60 -17.17 -5.04 13.59
N ARG A 61 -16.90 -5.27 14.88
CA ARG A 61 -15.55 -5.56 15.37
C ARG A 61 -15.00 -6.84 14.76
N SER A 62 -15.80 -7.92 14.77
CA SER A 62 -15.40 -9.20 14.16
C SER A 62 -15.08 -9.06 12.66
N GLN A 63 -15.90 -8.30 11.90
CA GLN A 63 -15.60 -8.00 10.49
C GLN A 63 -14.28 -7.24 10.31
N TYR A 64 -14.04 -6.24 11.15
CA TYR A 64 -12.80 -5.46 11.13
C TYR A 64 -11.58 -6.33 11.47
N ASP A 65 -11.66 -7.13 12.52
CA ASP A 65 -10.57 -8.01 12.95
C ASP A 65 -10.23 -9.07 11.89
N THR A 66 -11.25 -9.62 11.23
CA THR A 66 -11.08 -10.57 10.11
C THR A 66 -10.34 -9.91 8.95
N ALA A 67 -10.76 -8.70 8.55
CA ALA A 67 -10.08 -7.96 7.49
C ALA A 67 -8.64 -7.60 7.90
N LEU A 68 -8.42 -7.20 9.15
CA LEU A 68 -7.08 -6.88 9.64
C LEU A 68 -6.17 -8.11 9.63
N ALA A 69 -6.66 -9.30 9.96
CA ALA A 69 -5.91 -10.55 9.89
C ALA A 69 -5.49 -10.88 8.44
N GLU A 70 -6.38 -10.67 7.47
CA GLU A 70 -6.11 -10.88 6.04
C GLU A 70 -4.93 -10.01 5.55
N TYR A 71 -4.90 -8.74 5.94
CA TYR A 71 -3.85 -7.80 5.48
C TYR A 71 -2.63 -7.70 6.39
N SER A 72 -2.68 -8.22 7.62
CA SER A 72 -1.52 -8.24 8.54
C SER A 72 -0.57 -9.41 8.27
N THR A 73 -1.08 -10.51 7.69
CA THR A 73 -0.31 -11.72 7.37
C THR A 73 0.13 -11.82 5.91
N ALA A 74 -0.47 -11.02 5.03
CA ALA A 74 -0.18 -11.03 3.61
C ALA A 74 1.21 -10.43 3.29
N THR A 75 2.19 -11.32 3.11
CA THR A 75 3.04 -11.25 1.92
C THR A 75 2.11 -11.04 0.73
N SER A 76 2.28 -9.93 -0.02
CA SER A 76 1.40 -9.52 -1.13
C SER A 76 0.76 -10.71 -1.85
N PRO A 77 -0.57 -10.76 -2.05
CA PRO A 77 -1.12 -11.70 -3.02
C PRO A 77 -0.45 -11.36 -4.36
N VAL A 78 0.38 -12.28 -4.84
CA VAL A 78 0.87 -12.28 -6.21
C VAL A 78 -0.36 -12.18 -7.09
N ARG A 79 -0.48 -11.08 -7.85
CA ARG A 79 -1.52 -10.95 -8.88
C ARG A 79 -1.24 -12.02 -9.93
N THR A 80 -1.87 -13.18 -9.80
CA THR A 80 -2.09 -14.10 -10.92
C THR A 80 -3.23 -13.54 -11.77
N GLY A 81 -2.88 -12.97 -12.92
CA GLY A 81 -3.83 -12.76 -14.03
C GLY A 81 -4.12 -11.29 -14.41
N GLY A 82 -3.65 -10.90 -15.59
CA GLY A 82 -3.97 -9.63 -16.26
C GLY A 82 -2.92 -9.27 -17.29
N GLY A 83 -2.90 -9.98 -18.42
CA GLY A 83 -1.95 -9.79 -19.53
C GLY A 83 -1.97 -8.36 -20.06
N GLY A 84 -0.84 -7.68 -19.92
CA GLY A 84 -0.50 -6.47 -20.62
C GLY A 84 0.94 -6.63 -21.09
N ASP A 85 1.12 -6.73 -22.39
CA ASP A 85 2.38 -7.02 -23.06
C ASP A 85 3.51 -6.10 -22.58
N ILE A 86 4.41 -6.64 -21.75
CA ILE A 86 5.76 -6.11 -21.69
C ILE A 86 6.40 -6.53 -23.02
N LYS A 87 6.33 -5.64 -24.01
CA LYS A 87 7.06 -5.82 -25.26
C LYS A 87 8.53 -6.06 -24.89
N ALA A 88 8.99 -7.28 -25.13
CA ALA A 88 10.37 -7.69 -25.06
C ALA A 88 11.17 -7.04 -26.22
N GLY A 89 11.25 -5.71 -26.24
CA GLY A 89 12.33 -4.94 -26.84
C GLY A 89 13.36 -4.66 -25.74
N SER A 90 13.89 -5.72 -25.13
CA SER A 90 15.15 -6.33 -25.55
C SER A 90 16.31 -5.44 -25.10
N VAL A 91 16.84 -5.76 -23.92
CA VAL A 91 18.09 -5.22 -23.36
C VAL A 91 19.25 -5.26 -24.38
N ARG A 92 19.16 -6.11 -25.41
CA ARG A 92 20.06 -6.14 -26.57
C ARG A 92 20.04 -4.87 -27.42
N GLU A 93 18.90 -4.20 -27.60
CA GLU A 93 18.83 -2.92 -28.32
C GLU A 93 19.51 -1.79 -27.53
N LEU A 94 19.32 -1.77 -26.20
CA LEU A 94 20.01 -0.80 -25.33
C LEU A 94 21.53 -0.98 -25.35
N LEU A 95 22.01 -2.22 -25.36
CA LEU A 95 23.44 -2.51 -25.46
C LEU A 95 24.01 -2.17 -26.84
N GLN A 96 23.26 -2.37 -27.93
CA GLN A 96 23.69 -1.98 -29.28
C GLN A 96 23.77 -0.46 -29.47
N ILE A 97 22.87 0.31 -28.84
CA ILE A 97 22.92 1.78 -28.88
C ILE A 97 24.13 2.32 -28.11
N LEU A 98 24.46 1.70 -26.97
CA LEU A 98 25.64 2.06 -26.18
C LEU A 98 26.93 1.74 -26.95
N ASP A 99 27.03 0.55 -27.55
CA ASP A 99 28.19 0.15 -28.38
C ASP A 99 28.36 1.00 -29.64
N ALA A 100 27.25 1.49 -30.24
CA ALA A 100 27.31 2.36 -31.42
C ALA A 100 27.80 3.77 -31.09
N ARG A 101 27.59 4.24 -29.87
CA ARG A 101 28.00 5.58 -29.40
C ARG A 101 29.50 5.66 -29.11
N ASP A 102 30.10 4.57 -28.64
CA ASP A 102 31.53 4.52 -28.34
C ASP A 102 32.41 4.37 -29.59
N ARG A 103 31.85 3.97 -30.74
CA ARG A 103 32.58 3.87 -32.02
C ARG A 103 32.54 5.15 -32.87
N ALA A 104 31.78 6.16 -32.44
CA ALA A 104 31.63 7.44 -33.15
C ALA A 104 32.47 8.58 -32.53
N ARG A 105 33.47 8.24 -31.70
CA ARG A 105 34.53 9.12 -31.20
C ARG A 105 35.88 8.62 -31.69
#